data_AF-A0A7S1R0J2-F1
#
_entry.id   AF-A0A7S1R0J2-F1
#
_cell.length_a   1.000
_cell.length_b   1.000
_cell.length_c   1.000
_cell.angle_alpha   90.00
_cell.angle_beta   90.00
_cell.angle_gamma   90.00
#
_symmetry.space_group_name_H-M   'P 1'
#
loop_
_entity.id
_entity.type
_entity.pdbx_description
1 polymer ?
#
loop_
_entity_poly.entity_id
_entity_poly.type
_entity_poly.pdbx_seq_one_letter_code
_entity_poly.pdbx_strand_id
1 'polypeptide(L)'
;QRRAPVTASLPRAVERALESEAVVREVGGLRVLGLGGPLRAPEPEPEEPPAGASAEDSVVAALLRSPHSLQAEEADLLELLHRDAEVPRTLARGAPRRAYRRRQNDLKTVIHWGQRKLLLSEIEFLTLHGSGCDRVVYAGAAPGVHIPFLAMLFPHLRFVLVDPGEFNVDSREGLDVRRAFFTDELARELREEAAGPSSRTLFISDVRTADCKIHSGAEVEARVAEDMARQQDWVRILRPRMAMLKFRLPYHSGAPLVAEGPRTEYLDGTIYLPVWGPPTTTEARLVTDGLSGRLYDDVEYEEQMFYFNTVTRVKRYHTPMVGNGLCESYDSAAEMRILEAYLASPAAPAADGMRELLGPGPQAAFVGEVPGGGLLPALFARLGRESSARGRHLLTILPAE
;
A
#
# COMPACT_ATOMS: atom_id res chain seq x y z
N GLN A 1 -38.19 -8.12 -6.26
CA GLN A 1 -37.70 -9.40 -6.82
C GLN A 1 -36.22 -9.52 -6.49
N ARG A 2 -35.84 -10.44 -5.58
CA ARG A 2 -34.43 -10.74 -5.29
C ARG A 2 -33.86 -11.45 -6.52
N ARG A 3 -33.05 -10.77 -7.33
CA ARG A 3 -32.26 -11.44 -8.36
C ARG A 3 -31.29 -12.38 -7.66
N ALA A 4 -31.31 -13.66 -8.04
CA ALA A 4 -30.29 -14.62 -7.62
C ALA A 4 -28.90 -14.06 -7.96
N PRO A 5 -27.88 -14.24 -7.11
CA PRO A 5 -26.53 -13.86 -7.47
C PRO A 5 -26.14 -14.66 -8.72
N VAL A 6 -25.82 -13.96 -9.80
CA VAL A 6 -25.10 -14.56 -10.91
C VAL A 6 -23.72 -14.88 -10.34
N THR A 7 -23.53 -16.11 -9.87
CA THR A 7 -22.22 -16.64 -9.57
C THR A 7 -21.50 -16.76 -10.90
N ALA A 8 -20.62 -15.80 -11.21
CA ALA A 8 -19.66 -16.03 -12.27
C ALA A 8 -18.90 -17.30 -11.87
N SER A 9 -18.96 -18.35 -12.70
CA SER A 9 -18.18 -19.56 -12.49
C SER A 9 -16.70 -19.16 -12.46
N LEU A 10 -15.97 -19.63 -11.46
CA LEU A 10 -14.53 -19.42 -11.42
C LEU A 10 -13.90 -20.13 -12.64
N PRO A 11 -12.76 -19.65 -13.16
CA PRO A 11 -12.04 -20.41 -14.18
C PRO A 11 -11.77 -21.83 -13.65
N ARG A 12 -11.94 -22.87 -14.47
CA ARG A 12 -11.82 -24.28 -14.04
C ARG A 12 -10.47 -24.59 -13.37
N ALA A 13 -9.40 -23.94 -13.82
CA ALA A 13 -8.08 -24.06 -13.22
C ALA A 13 -8.01 -23.46 -11.80
N VAL A 14 -8.77 -22.39 -11.54
CA VAL A 14 -8.93 -21.79 -10.20
C VAL A 14 -9.70 -22.73 -9.28
N GLU A 15 -10.77 -23.36 -9.77
CA GLU A 15 -11.56 -24.33 -8.98
C GLU A 15 -10.68 -25.50 -8.51
N ARG A 16 -9.90 -26.12 -9.40
CA ARG A 16 -8.94 -27.18 -9.02
C ARG A 16 -7.82 -26.70 -8.11
N ALA A 17 -7.30 -25.48 -8.33
CA ALA A 17 -6.32 -24.91 -7.43
C ALA A 17 -6.88 -24.79 -6.00
N LEU A 18 -8.15 -24.40 -5.85
CA LEU A 18 -8.82 -24.32 -4.55
C LEU A 18 -9.07 -25.68 -3.87
N GLU A 19 -9.06 -26.79 -4.63
CA GLU A 19 -9.13 -28.17 -4.12
C GLU A 19 -7.76 -28.71 -3.66
N SER A 20 -6.65 -28.07 -4.08
CA SER A 20 -5.30 -28.52 -3.75
C SER A 20 -4.90 -28.09 -2.33
N GLU A 21 -4.56 -29.07 -1.46
CA GLU A 21 -3.99 -28.80 -0.12
C GLU A 21 -2.67 -28.02 -0.16
N ALA A 22 -1.99 -28.01 -1.31
CA ALA A 22 -0.79 -27.20 -1.51
C ALA A 22 -1.11 -25.70 -1.60
N VAL A 23 -2.27 -25.34 -2.19
CA VAL A 23 -2.73 -23.96 -2.42
C VAL A 23 -3.54 -23.47 -1.23
N VAL A 24 -4.45 -24.31 -0.74
CA VAL A 24 -5.35 -24.01 0.37
C VAL A 24 -5.02 -24.96 1.52
N ARG A 25 -4.42 -24.43 2.59
CA ARG A 25 -4.11 -25.20 3.80
C ARG A 25 -5.18 -25.02 4.85
N GLU A 26 -5.51 -26.07 5.59
CA GLU A 26 -6.35 -25.96 6.77
C GLU A 26 -5.48 -25.73 8.02
N VAL A 27 -5.65 -24.59 8.68
CA VAL A 27 -4.92 -24.24 9.90
C VAL A 27 -5.91 -23.84 10.98
N GLY A 28 -6.12 -24.73 11.97
CA GLY A 28 -7.05 -24.48 13.08
C GLY A 28 -8.50 -24.31 12.64
N GLY A 29 -8.95 -25.09 11.64
CA GLY A 29 -10.31 -25.02 11.08
C GLY A 29 -10.54 -23.86 10.11
N LEU A 30 -9.49 -23.16 9.69
CA LEU A 30 -9.55 -22.08 8.69
C LEU A 30 -8.82 -22.49 7.42
N ARG A 31 -9.41 -22.20 6.25
CA ARG A 31 -8.77 -22.33 4.94
C ARG A 31 -7.87 -21.12 4.70
N VAL A 32 -6.59 -21.35 4.42
CA VAL A 32 -5.57 -20.30 4.26
C VAL A 32 -4.90 -20.42 2.90
N LEU A 33 -4.81 -19.29 2.19
CA LEU A 33 -4.03 -19.15 0.95
C LEU A 33 -2.62 -18.66 1.27
N GLY A 34 -1.62 -19.36 0.74
CA GLY A 34 -0.26 -18.84 0.64
C GLY A 34 0.84 -19.71 1.24
N LEU A 35 2.08 -19.30 0.95
CA LEU A 35 3.31 -19.95 1.36
C LEU A 35 3.57 -19.71 2.86
N GLY A 36 2.94 -20.53 3.71
CA GLY A 36 3.43 -20.73 5.06
C GLY A 36 4.80 -21.42 5.04
N GLY A 37 5.72 -20.99 5.89
CA GLY A 37 7.10 -21.53 5.96
C GLY A 37 8.15 -20.45 6.22
N PRO A 38 9.41 -20.85 6.43
CA PRO A 38 10.52 -19.91 6.65
C PRO A 38 10.75 -19.01 5.44
N LEU A 39 11.36 -17.84 5.67
CA LEU A 39 11.77 -16.96 4.58
C LEU A 39 12.85 -17.64 3.74
N ARG A 40 12.77 -17.49 2.42
CA ARG A 40 13.73 -18.07 1.49
C ARG A 40 13.75 -17.28 0.18
N ALA A 41 14.80 -17.49 -0.61
CA ALA A 41 14.81 -17.03 -1.99
C ALA A 41 13.71 -17.76 -2.79
N PRO A 42 13.04 -17.09 -3.75
CA PRO A 42 12.10 -17.77 -4.62
C PRO A 42 12.85 -18.79 -5.48
N GLU A 43 12.23 -19.95 -5.69
CA GLU A 43 12.75 -20.93 -6.63
C GLU A 43 12.82 -20.32 -8.04
N PRO A 44 13.86 -20.63 -8.83
CA PRO A 44 13.94 -20.16 -10.21
C PRO A 44 12.68 -20.59 -10.99
N GLU A 45 12.31 -19.80 -12.00
CA GLU A 45 11.32 -20.26 -12.98
C GLU A 45 12.01 -21.35 -13.82
N PRO A 46 11.43 -22.55 -13.94
CA PRO A 46 12.00 -23.56 -14.80
C PRO A 46 11.96 -23.07 -16.26
N GLU A 47 13.08 -23.19 -16.99
CA GLU A 47 13.17 -22.76 -18.40
C GLU A 47 12.19 -23.52 -19.32
N GLU A 48 11.87 -24.76 -18.95
CA GLU A 48 10.84 -25.58 -19.59
C GLU A 48 9.98 -26.25 -18.52
N PRO A 49 8.66 -26.44 -18.75
CA PRO A 49 7.81 -27.19 -17.83
C PRO A 49 8.39 -28.60 -17.62
N PRO A 50 8.34 -29.13 -16.38
CA PRO A 50 8.92 -30.45 -16.10
C PRO A 50 8.33 -31.52 -17.03
N ALA A 51 9.19 -32.45 -17.48
CA ALA A 51 8.81 -33.45 -18.47
C ALA A 51 7.55 -34.23 -18.03
N GLY A 52 6.46 -34.09 -18.80
CA GLY A 52 5.16 -34.71 -18.52
C GLY A 52 4.16 -33.84 -17.74
N ALA A 53 4.52 -32.62 -17.34
CA ALA A 53 3.58 -31.67 -16.73
C ALA A 53 2.60 -31.12 -17.77
N SER A 54 1.32 -31.13 -17.42
CA SER A 54 0.29 -30.51 -18.25
C SER A 54 0.35 -28.98 -18.16
N ALA A 55 -0.27 -28.30 -19.13
CA ALA A 55 -0.46 -26.84 -19.05
C ALA A 55 -1.22 -26.44 -17.78
N GLU A 56 -2.13 -27.30 -17.31
CA GLU A 56 -2.89 -27.09 -16.08
C GLU A 56 -2.00 -27.18 -14.83
N ASP A 57 -1.04 -28.12 -14.79
CA ASP A 57 -0.08 -28.26 -13.68
C ASP A 57 0.81 -27.01 -13.57
N SER A 58 1.21 -26.44 -14.71
CA SER A 58 1.96 -25.19 -14.76
C SER A 58 1.15 -24.02 -14.21
N VAL A 59 -0.16 -23.97 -14.49
CA VAL A 59 -1.06 -22.94 -13.96
C VAL A 59 -1.20 -23.07 -12.45
N VAL A 60 -1.42 -24.28 -11.93
CA VAL A 60 -1.50 -24.53 -10.48
C VAL A 60 -0.19 -24.16 -9.79
N ALA A 61 0.96 -24.52 -10.37
CA ALA A 61 2.27 -24.14 -9.84
C ALA A 61 2.48 -22.62 -9.78
N ALA A 62 2.05 -21.88 -10.80
CA ALA A 62 2.09 -20.42 -10.79
C ALA A 62 1.14 -19.81 -9.73
N LEU A 63 -0.07 -20.37 -9.59
CA LEU A 63 -1.05 -19.95 -8.57
C LEU A 63 -0.56 -20.22 -7.13
N LEU A 64 0.22 -21.28 -6.91
CA LEU A 64 0.89 -21.54 -5.63
C LEU A 64 1.88 -20.43 -5.24
N ARG A 65 2.54 -19.83 -6.24
CA ARG A 65 3.50 -18.74 -6.05
C ARG A 65 2.84 -17.38 -5.88
N SER A 66 1.66 -17.17 -6.47
CA SER A 66 0.83 -15.97 -6.24
C SER A 66 -0.66 -16.34 -6.17
N PRO A 67 -1.17 -16.65 -4.97
CA PRO A 67 -2.57 -17.01 -4.79
C PRO A 67 -3.52 -15.83 -5.07
N HIS A 68 -3.01 -14.61 -5.22
CA HIS A 68 -3.84 -13.46 -5.54
C HIS A 68 -4.35 -13.48 -6.98
N SER A 69 -3.65 -14.17 -7.88
CA SER A 69 -4.06 -14.37 -9.27
C SER A 69 -5.33 -15.24 -9.40
N LEU A 70 -5.80 -15.91 -8.32
CA LEU A 70 -7.11 -16.58 -8.29
C LEU A 70 -8.28 -15.63 -8.52
N GLN A 71 -8.08 -14.31 -8.37
CA GLN A 71 -9.09 -13.29 -8.65
C GLN A 71 -9.19 -12.90 -10.13
N ALA A 72 -8.29 -13.43 -10.97
CA ALA A 72 -8.27 -13.15 -12.40
C ALA A 72 -9.59 -13.57 -13.08
N GLU A 73 -10.04 -12.76 -14.03
CA GLU A 73 -11.05 -13.21 -14.99
C GLU A 73 -10.41 -14.24 -15.94
N GLU A 74 -11.20 -15.18 -16.47
CA GLU A 74 -10.70 -16.30 -17.27
C GLU A 74 -9.85 -15.83 -18.47
N ALA A 75 -10.27 -14.74 -19.12
CA ALA A 75 -9.56 -14.15 -20.24
C ALA A 75 -8.17 -13.60 -19.88
N ASP A 76 -7.95 -13.21 -18.62
CA ASP A 76 -6.72 -12.57 -18.15
C ASP A 76 -5.78 -13.57 -17.45
N LEU A 77 -6.27 -14.76 -17.07
CA LEU A 77 -5.58 -15.66 -16.13
C LEU A 77 -4.16 -16.02 -16.60
N LEU A 78 -4.00 -16.45 -17.86
CA LEU A 78 -2.68 -16.84 -18.36
C LEU A 78 -1.70 -15.67 -18.38
N GLU A 79 -2.16 -14.47 -18.78
CA GLU A 79 -1.32 -13.27 -18.80
C GLU A 79 -0.87 -12.87 -17.39
N LEU A 80 -1.77 -12.97 -16.42
CA LEU A 80 -1.51 -12.62 -15.02
C LEU A 80 -0.56 -13.58 -14.30
N LEU A 81 -0.42 -14.80 -14.82
CA LEU A 81 0.53 -15.79 -14.30
C LEU A 81 1.95 -15.59 -14.83
N HIS A 82 2.15 -14.76 -15.86
CA HIS A 82 3.49 -14.35 -16.24
C HIS A 82 4.11 -13.48 -15.14
N ARG A 83 5.35 -13.84 -14.77
CA ARG A 83 6.11 -13.14 -13.74
C ARG A 83 6.79 -11.92 -14.35
N ASP A 84 6.27 -10.73 -14.05
CA ASP A 84 6.88 -9.47 -14.48
C ASP A 84 8.12 -9.15 -13.66
N ALA A 85 9.11 -8.54 -14.31
CA ALA A 85 10.33 -8.09 -13.63
C ALA A 85 10.11 -6.80 -12.81
N GLU A 86 9.26 -5.89 -13.29
CA GLU A 86 9.05 -4.59 -12.67
C GLU A 86 7.68 -4.45 -12.01
N VAL A 87 7.69 -3.95 -10.78
CA VAL A 87 6.47 -3.64 -10.02
C VAL A 87 6.17 -2.14 -10.19
N PRO A 88 5.06 -1.76 -10.84
CA PRO A 88 4.72 -0.35 -11.01
C PRO A 88 4.35 0.27 -9.66
N ARG A 89 5.06 1.32 -9.24
CA ARG A 89 4.77 2.02 -7.97
C ARG A 89 3.88 3.25 -8.13
N THR A 90 3.77 3.75 -9.35
CA THR A 90 3.07 5.00 -9.67
C THR A 90 2.01 4.77 -10.74
N LEU A 91 0.93 5.55 -10.66
CA LEU A 91 -0.13 5.56 -11.67
C LEU A 91 0.21 6.57 -12.76
N ALA A 92 0.62 6.07 -13.93
CA ALA A 92 0.94 6.90 -15.08
C ALA A 92 -0.33 7.54 -15.69
N ARG A 93 -0.18 8.71 -16.35
CA ARG A 93 -1.30 9.42 -17.00
C ARG A 93 -2.01 8.60 -18.09
N GLY A 94 -1.34 7.64 -18.71
CA GLY A 94 -1.90 6.72 -19.70
C GLY A 94 -2.04 5.29 -19.19
N ALA A 95 -2.18 5.11 -17.88
CA ALA A 95 -2.31 3.78 -17.30
C ALA A 95 -3.53 3.04 -17.88
N PRO A 96 -3.46 1.71 -18.02
CA PRO A 96 -4.58 0.92 -18.52
C PRO A 96 -5.84 1.12 -17.68
N ARG A 97 -7.00 1.02 -18.34
CA ARG A 97 -8.32 1.26 -17.78
C ARG A 97 -9.18 0.01 -17.91
N ARG A 98 -10.06 -0.21 -16.94
CA ARG A 98 -11.13 -1.20 -17.02
C ARG A 98 -12.42 -0.55 -16.55
N ALA A 99 -13.49 -0.70 -17.34
CA ALA A 99 -14.78 -0.15 -17.00
C ALA A 99 -15.22 -0.62 -15.60
N TYR A 100 -15.59 0.34 -14.75
CA TYR A 100 -15.90 0.05 -13.36
C TYR A 100 -17.16 -0.82 -13.23
N ARG A 101 -17.08 -1.84 -12.37
CA ARG A 101 -18.24 -2.60 -11.90
C ARG A 101 -18.13 -2.89 -10.41
N ARG A 102 -19.27 -2.98 -9.73
CA ARG A 102 -19.31 -3.39 -8.32
C ARG A 102 -18.87 -4.85 -8.18
N ARG A 103 -17.88 -5.09 -7.31
CA ARG A 103 -17.31 -6.41 -7.04
C ARG A 103 -17.92 -7.08 -5.80
N GLN A 104 -19.23 -6.98 -5.57
CA GLN A 104 -19.84 -7.54 -4.34
C GLN A 104 -19.66 -9.06 -4.26
N ASN A 105 -19.80 -9.76 -5.37
CA ASN A 105 -19.76 -11.24 -5.44
C ASN A 105 -18.41 -11.80 -5.91
N ASP A 106 -17.41 -10.94 -6.16
CA ASP A 106 -16.10 -11.37 -6.59
C ASP A 106 -15.31 -11.98 -5.42
N LEU A 107 -14.57 -13.06 -5.70
CA LEU A 107 -13.51 -13.53 -4.82
C LEU A 107 -12.48 -12.42 -4.58
N LYS A 108 -12.11 -12.21 -3.32
CA LYS A 108 -11.10 -11.22 -2.91
C LYS A 108 -10.09 -11.90 -1.99
N THR A 109 -8.89 -12.11 -2.50
CA THR A 109 -7.81 -12.79 -1.77
C THR A 109 -6.73 -11.82 -1.28
N VAL A 110 -6.67 -10.62 -1.86
CA VAL A 110 -5.80 -9.52 -1.44
C VAL A 110 -6.13 -9.09 0.00
N ILE A 111 -5.10 -8.85 0.82
CA ILE A 111 -5.25 -8.49 2.23
C ILE A 111 -5.10 -6.98 2.42
N HIS A 112 -5.92 -6.43 3.32
CA HIS A 112 -5.73 -5.07 3.81
C HIS A 112 -4.96 -5.06 5.14
N TRP A 113 -3.83 -4.33 5.17
CA TRP A 113 -3.10 -4.03 6.40
C TRP A 113 -2.95 -2.52 6.59
N GLY A 114 -3.86 -1.92 7.38
CA GLY A 114 -3.93 -0.47 7.58
C GLY A 114 -2.60 0.19 7.99
N GLN A 115 -2.01 -0.22 9.11
CA GLN A 115 -0.77 0.36 9.62
C GLN A 115 0.43 0.06 8.72
N ARG A 116 0.50 -1.14 8.12
CA ARG A 116 1.55 -1.52 7.17
C ARG A 116 1.50 -0.68 5.88
N LYS A 117 0.30 -0.46 5.35
CA LYS A 117 0.04 0.43 4.19
C LYS A 117 0.59 1.83 4.45
N LEU A 118 0.29 2.40 5.63
CA LEU A 118 0.77 3.73 6.01
C LEU A 118 2.30 3.76 6.08
N LEU A 119 2.88 2.90 6.90
CA LEU A 119 4.31 2.82 7.12
C LEU A 119 5.10 2.65 5.82
N LEU A 120 4.66 1.79 4.89
CA LEU A 120 5.36 1.61 3.61
C LEU A 120 5.27 2.83 2.72
N SER A 121 4.11 3.49 2.64
CA SER A 121 3.99 4.72 1.86
C SER A 121 4.87 5.85 2.41
N GLU A 122 5.01 5.92 3.73
CA GLU A 122 5.84 6.92 4.41
C GLU A 122 7.33 6.61 4.24
N ILE A 123 7.75 5.34 4.38
CA ILE A 123 9.13 4.94 4.09
C ILE A 123 9.49 5.29 2.65
N GLU A 124 8.62 4.97 1.68
CA GLU A 124 8.85 5.29 0.26
C GLU A 124 8.99 6.81 0.05
N PHE A 125 8.06 7.60 0.61
CA PHE A 125 8.08 9.06 0.51
C PHE A 125 9.33 9.69 1.15
N LEU A 126 9.67 9.30 2.38
CA LEU A 126 10.82 9.85 3.11
C LEU A 126 12.15 9.38 2.52
N THR A 127 12.20 8.18 1.93
CA THR A 127 13.40 7.72 1.21
C THR A 127 13.67 8.60 -0.01
N LEU A 128 12.63 8.98 -0.75
CA LEU A 128 12.75 9.77 -1.97
C LEU A 128 12.95 11.28 -1.71
N HIS A 129 12.37 11.80 -0.63
CA HIS A 129 12.27 13.26 -0.41
C HIS A 129 12.85 13.74 0.93
N GLY A 130 13.26 12.84 1.81
CA GLY A 130 13.84 13.15 3.12
C GLY A 130 15.19 13.83 3.07
N SER A 131 15.99 13.56 2.03
CA SER A 131 17.34 14.13 1.92
C SER A 131 17.29 15.66 1.83
N GLY A 132 18.07 16.32 2.69
CA GLY A 132 18.11 17.77 2.81
C GLY A 132 16.95 18.40 3.60
N CYS A 133 16.04 17.59 4.14
CA CYS A 133 15.00 18.02 5.08
C CYS A 133 15.43 17.72 6.52
N ASP A 134 14.79 18.38 7.49
CA ASP A 134 14.99 18.10 8.92
C ASP A 134 13.69 18.05 9.74
N ARG A 135 12.55 18.24 9.08
CA ARG A 135 11.24 18.28 9.72
C ARG A 135 10.17 17.62 8.86
N VAL A 136 9.29 16.86 9.52
CA VAL A 136 8.05 16.31 8.95
C VAL A 136 6.87 16.83 9.78
N VAL A 137 5.92 17.48 9.13
CA VAL A 137 4.61 17.80 9.71
C VAL A 137 3.63 16.71 9.28
N TYR A 138 3.02 16.00 10.22
CA TYR A 138 2.08 14.92 9.96
C TYR A 138 0.70 15.28 10.53
N ALA A 139 -0.24 15.60 9.66
CA ALA A 139 -1.65 15.82 10.00
C ALA A 139 -2.47 14.51 9.87
N GLY A 140 -3.26 14.18 10.88
CA GLY A 140 -4.01 12.93 10.92
C GLY A 140 -3.15 11.73 11.35
N ALA A 141 -2.27 11.96 12.34
CA ALA A 141 -1.22 11.01 12.71
C ALA A 141 -1.66 9.96 13.76
N ALA A 142 -2.79 10.12 14.45
CA ALA A 142 -3.20 9.17 15.48
C ALA A 142 -3.83 7.90 14.87
N PRO A 143 -3.73 6.72 15.53
CA PRO A 143 -3.02 6.47 16.80
C PRO A 143 -1.49 6.37 16.66
N GLY A 144 -0.97 6.39 15.42
CA GLY A 144 0.46 6.56 15.15
C GLY A 144 1.36 5.41 15.60
N VAL A 145 0.85 4.17 15.71
CA VAL A 145 1.57 3.02 16.28
C VAL A 145 2.90 2.73 15.58
N HIS A 146 2.96 2.92 14.26
CA HIS A 146 4.15 2.67 13.45
C HIS A 146 5.16 3.85 13.46
N ILE A 147 4.75 5.04 13.89
CA ILE A 147 5.56 6.27 13.80
C ILE A 147 6.85 6.19 14.64
N PRO A 148 6.86 5.61 15.85
CA PRO A 148 8.12 5.36 16.58
C PRO A 148 9.17 4.62 15.76
N PHE A 149 8.75 3.62 14.97
CA PHE A 149 9.64 2.87 14.11
C PHE A 149 10.03 3.68 12.87
N LEU A 150 9.11 4.44 12.28
CA LEU A 150 9.43 5.36 11.19
C LEU A 150 10.50 6.39 11.60
N ALA A 151 10.35 7.02 12.76
CA ALA A 151 11.32 7.99 13.28
C ALA A 151 12.69 7.36 13.57
N MET A 152 12.71 6.08 13.95
CA MET A 152 13.95 5.30 14.09
C MET A 152 14.64 5.09 12.75
N LEU A 153 13.90 4.86 11.66
CA LEU A 153 14.46 4.72 10.31
C LEU A 153 14.99 6.04 9.72
N PHE A 154 14.45 7.18 10.15
CA PHE A 154 14.84 8.52 9.69
C PHE A 154 15.21 9.44 10.87
N PRO A 155 16.30 9.13 11.60
CA PRO A 155 16.64 9.83 12.85
C PRO A 155 17.06 11.29 12.64
N HIS A 156 17.36 11.69 11.40
CA HIS A 156 17.69 13.07 11.03
C HIS A 156 16.44 13.98 10.89
N LEU A 157 15.24 13.41 10.90
CA LEU A 157 13.98 14.13 10.78
C LEU A 157 13.32 14.29 12.15
N ARG A 158 12.87 15.51 12.43
CA ARG A 158 11.98 15.82 13.57
C ARG A 158 10.53 15.73 13.13
N PHE A 159 9.73 14.93 13.81
CA PHE A 159 8.32 14.76 13.48
C PHE A 159 7.44 15.64 14.36
N VAL A 160 6.52 16.37 13.75
CA VAL A 160 5.44 17.09 14.42
C VAL A 160 4.14 16.40 14.06
N LEU A 161 3.59 15.66 15.02
CA LEU A 161 2.43 14.79 14.86
C LEU A 161 1.20 15.51 15.40
N VAL A 162 0.19 15.69 14.56
CA VAL A 162 -1.02 16.42 14.92
C VAL A 162 -2.25 15.58 14.65
N ASP A 163 -3.04 15.35 15.70
CA ASP A 163 -4.33 14.67 15.60
C ASP A 163 -5.16 14.93 16.87
N PRO A 164 -6.49 15.09 16.79
CA PRO A 164 -7.33 15.16 17.99
C PRO A 164 -7.45 13.83 18.76
N GLY A 165 -7.16 12.70 18.11
CA GLY A 165 -7.24 11.36 18.67
C GLY A 165 -6.14 11.04 19.68
N GLU A 166 -6.29 9.90 20.34
CA GLU A 166 -5.28 9.40 21.28
C GLU A 166 -4.08 8.80 20.52
N PHE A 167 -2.88 9.21 20.93
CA PHE A 167 -1.63 8.68 20.41
C PHE A 167 -1.11 7.54 21.27
N ASN A 168 -0.53 6.53 20.60
CA ASN A 168 0.22 5.45 21.25
C ASN A 168 1.71 5.80 21.46
N VAL A 169 2.05 7.08 21.32
CA VAL A 169 3.41 7.60 21.46
C VAL A 169 3.36 8.92 22.21
N ASP A 170 4.31 9.10 23.13
CA ASP A 170 4.49 10.35 23.87
C ASP A 170 5.53 11.25 23.21
N SER A 171 5.41 12.56 23.44
CA SER A 171 6.41 13.54 23.01
C SER A 171 7.78 13.22 23.61
N ARG A 172 8.82 13.27 22.77
CA ARG A 172 10.21 13.01 23.13
C ARG A 172 11.15 13.69 22.13
N GLU A 173 12.45 13.61 22.35
CA GLU A 173 13.41 14.14 21.37
C GLU A 173 13.15 13.54 19.97
N GLY A 174 12.94 14.42 18.98
CA GLY A 174 12.57 14.03 17.61
C GLY A 174 11.08 13.79 17.34
N LEU A 175 10.21 13.73 18.36
CA LEU A 175 8.75 13.58 18.21
C LEU A 175 7.99 14.64 19.05
N ASP A 176 7.37 15.60 18.37
CA ASP A 176 6.44 16.58 18.96
C ASP A 176 4.99 16.12 18.72
N VAL A 177 4.28 15.72 19.77
CA VAL A 177 2.88 15.26 19.69
C VAL A 177 1.93 16.38 20.12
N ARG A 178 1.04 16.80 19.21
CA ARG A 178 0.02 17.82 19.44
C ARG A 178 -1.38 17.21 19.31
N ARG A 179 -2.07 17.10 20.44
CA ARG A 179 -3.47 16.61 20.51
C ARG A 179 -4.45 17.70 20.12
N ALA A 180 -4.56 17.97 18.81
CA ALA A 180 -5.38 19.04 18.26
C ALA A 180 -5.88 18.71 16.86
N PHE A 181 -6.95 19.39 16.44
CA PHE A 181 -7.31 19.40 15.02
C PHE A 181 -6.25 20.18 14.23
N PHE A 182 -5.91 19.69 13.04
CA PHE A 182 -5.07 20.42 12.12
C PHE A 182 -5.90 21.52 11.45
N THR A 183 -5.70 22.78 11.85
CA THR A 183 -6.39 23.94 11.28
C THR A 183 -5.44 24.82 10.49
N ASP A 184 -5.98 25.77 9.73
CA ASP A 184 -5.18 26.73 8.98
C ASP A 184 -4.32 27.60 9.90
N GLU A 185 -4.82 27.93 11.09
CA GLU A 185 -4.10 28.69 12.12
C GLU A 185 -2.89 27.89 12.60
N LEU A 186 -3.08 26.61 12.91
CA LEU A 186 -1.98 25.72 13.31
C LEU A 186 -0.99 25.52 12.16
N ALA A 187 -1.46 25.42 10.91
CA ALA A 187 -0.58 25.34 9.75
C ALA A 187 0.29 26.62 9.59
N ARG A 188 -0.27 27.80 9.88
CA ARG A 188 0.49 29.07 9.89
C ARG A 188 1.51 29.11 11.03
N GLU A 189 1.11 28.70 12.24
CA GLU A 189 2.00 28.59 13.40
C GLU A 189 3.18 27.66 13.11
N LEU A 190 2.91 26.43 12.63
CA LEU A 190 3.94 25.45 12.29
C LEU A 190 4.88 25.96 11.20
N ARG A 191 4.39 26.75 10.25
CA ARG A 191 5.23 27.41 9.26
C ARG A 191 6.14 28.46 9.88
N GLU A 192 5.63 29.28 10.80
CA GLU A 192 6.41 30.32 11.49
C GLU A 192 7.49 29.71 12.40
N GLU A 193 7.19 28.58 13.06
CA GLU A 193 8.16 27.81 13.86
C GLU A 193 9.31 27.22 13.04
N ALA A 194 9.13 27.03 11.73
CA ALA A 194 10.18 26.50 10.88
C ALA A 194 11.31 27.55 10.76
N ALA A 195 12.34 27.43 11.59
CA ALA A 195 13.53 28.28 11.56
C ALA A 195 14.33 28.05 10.26
N GLY A 196 13.95 28.74 9.19
CA GLY A 196 14.59 28.65 7.88
C GLY A 196 13.58 28.68 6.72
N PRO A 197 14.05 28.67 5.46
CA PRO A 197 13.15 28.59 4.31
C PRO A 197 12.36 27.26 4.36
N SER A 198 11.05 27.33 4.12
CA SER A 198 10.09 26.20 4.14
C SER A 198 10.50 24.98 3.29
N SER A 199 11.48 25.16 2.41
CA SER A 199 12.22 24.17 1.62
C SER A 199 12.83 22.97 2.35
N ARG A 200 12.82 22.93 3.70
CA ARG A 200 13.36 21.82 4.52
C ARG A 200 12.29 21.05 5.30
N THR A 201 11.02 21.41 5.14
CA THR A 201 9.88 20.76 5.77
C THR A 201 9.19 19.84 4.78
N LEU A 202 8.89 18.62 5.20
CA LEU A 202 7.99 17.71 4.50
C LEU A 202 6.61 17.73 5.16
N PHE A 203 5.57 17.49 4.36
CA PHE A 203 4.21 17.40 4.86
C PHE A 203 3.61 16.02 4.55
N ILE A 204 2.96 15.40 5.53
CA ILE A 204 2.19 14.17 5.37
C ILE A 204 0.79 14.44 5.87
N SER A 205 -0.22 14.06 5.09
CA SER A 205 -1.61 14.15 5.52
C SER A 205 -2.35 12.83 5.30
N ASP A 206 -2.92 12.29 6.36
CA ASP A 206 -3.89 11.19 6.31
C ASP A 206 -5.20 11.54 7.04
N VAL A 207 -5.56 12.82 7.04
CA VAL A 207 -6.81 13.29 7.65
C VAL A 207 -8.03 12.60 7.03
N ARG A 208 -9.02 12.33 7.87
CA ARG A 208 -10.28 11.73 7.46
C ARG A 208 -11.42 12.19 8.36
N THR A 209 -12.41 12.84 7.78
CA THR A 209 -13.66 13.19 8.47
C THR A 209 -14.83 12.29 8.09
N ALA A 210 -14.70 11.52 7.01
CA ALA A 210 -15.76 10.62 6.53
C ALA A 210 -15.78 9.25 7.25
N ASP A 211 -16.86 8.97 7.98
CA ASP A 211 -17.20 7.63 8.49
C ASP A 211 -18.32 6.97 7.66
N CYS A 212 -18.04 5.83 7.02
CA CYS A 212 -19.00 5.09 6.19
C CYS A 212 -20.02 4.28 6.99
N LYS A 213 -19.86 4.15 8.31
CA LYS A 213 -20.84 3.52 9.21
C LYS A 213 -21.93 4.50 9.65
N ILE A 214 -21.63 5.80 9.60
CA ILE A 214 -22.49 6.87 10.13
C ILE A 214 -23.08 7.68 8.99
N HIS A 215 -22.29 7.96 7.95
CA HIS A 215 -22.69 8.82 6.84
C HIS A 215 -23.24 8.02 5.66
N SER A 216 -24.20 8.62 4.96
CA SER A 216 -24.68 8.15 3.67
C SER A 216 -23.58 8.26 2.60
N GLY A 217 -23.77 7.57 1.46
CA GLY A 217 -22.79 7.60 0.37
C GLY A 217 -22.47 9.01 -0.13
N ALA A 218 -23.50 9.85 -0.34
CA ALA A 218 -23.31 11.23 -0.79
C ALA A 218 -22.55 12.10 0.22
N GLU A 219 -22.83 11.92 1.52
CA GLU A 219 -22.12 12.63 2.59
C GLU A 219 -20.65 12.18 2.70
N VAL A 220 -20.36 10.90 2.48
CA VAL A 220 -18.97 10.40 2.41
C VAL A 220 -18.21 11.09 1.28
N GLU A 221 -18.78 11.18 0.09
CA GLU A 221 -18.13 11.82 -1.06
C GLU A 221 -17.93 13.34 -0.84
N ALA A 222 -18.93 14.04 -0.27
CA ALA A 222 -18.79 15.45 0.07
C ALA A 222 -17.66 15.72 1.07
N ARG A 223 -17.58 14.91 2.13
CA ARG A 223 -16.51 15.01 3.14
C ARG A 223 -15.12 14.70 2.57
N VAL A 224 -15.02 13.76 1.63
CA VAL A 224 -13.76 13.46 0.93
C VAL A 224 -13.29 14.67 0.12
N ALA A 225 -14.21 15.35 -0.58
CA ALA A 225 -13.89 16.57 -1.30
C ALA A 225 -13.44 17.71 -0.35
N GLU A 226 -14.10 17.88 0.79
CA GLU A 226 -13.69 18.83 1.83
C GLU A 226 -12.31 18.51 2.42
N ASP A 227 -12.03 17.24 2.72
CA ASP A 227 -10.74 16.79 3.25
C ASP A 227 -9.62 17.02 2.23
N MET A 228 -9.89 16.80 0.93
CA MET A 228 -8.96 17.17 -0.14
C MET A 228 -8.73 18.67 -0.19
N ALA A 229 -9.79 19.49 -0.22
CA ALA A 229 -9.66 20.94 -0.26
C ALA A 229 -8.79 21.49 0.89
N ARG A 230 -9.02 21.01 2.13
CA ARG A 230 -8.20 21.35 3.30
C ARG A 230 -6.74 20.96 3.13
N GLN A 231 -6.46 19.74 2.66
CA GLN A 231 -5.09 19.29 2.37
C GLN A 231 -4.38 20.22 1.39
N GLN A 232 -5.06 20.65 0.33
CA GLN A 232 -4.52 21.60 -0.65
C GLN A 232 -4.20 22.95 -0.02
N ASP A 233 -5.09 23.49 0.81
CA ASP A 233 -4.86 24.77 1.49
C ASP A 233 -3.71 24.67 2.50
N TRP A 234 -3.58 23.56 3.22
CA TRP A 234 -2.44 23.34 4.11
C TRP A 234 -1.12 23.26 3.37
N VAL A 235 -1.06 22.64 2.18
CA VAL A 235 0.13 22.67 1.32
C VAL A 235 0.50 24.10 0.94
N ARG A 236 -0.48 24.93 0.56
CA ARG A 236 -0.28 26.34 0.21
C ARG A 236 0.18 27.18 1.39
N ILE A 237 -0.33 26.89 2.59
CA ILE A 237 0.03 27.57 3.83
C ILE A 237 1.44 27.15 4.25
N LEU A 238 1.70 25.86 4.45
CA LEU A 238 2.96 25.31 4.94
C LEU A 238 4.12 25.52 3.96
N ARG A 239 3.83 25.50 2.65
CA ARG A 239 4.82 25.53 1.56
C ARG A 239 5.95 24.51 1.78
N PRO A 240 5.62 23.23 2.00
CA PRO A 240 6.63 22.21 2.24
C PRO A 240 7.48 22.00 0.99
N ARG A 241 8.66 21.39 1.14
CA ARG A 241 9.48 20.95 0.01
C ARG A 241 8.71 19.96 -0.87
N MET A 242 8.07 18.98 -0.21
CA MET A 242 7.21 17.97 -0.82
C MET A 242 6.12 17.61 0.19
N ALA A 243 4.94 17.27 -0.32
CA ALA A 243 3.81 16.78 0.46
C ALA A 243 3.38 15.41 -0.03
N MET A 244 3.04 14.50 0.89
CA MET A 244 2.32 13.26 0.62
C MET A 244 0.91 13.37 1.17
N LEU A 245 -0.07 13.35 0.28
CA LEU A 245 -1.48 13.58 0.59
C LEU A 245 -2.30 12.31 0.39
N LYS A 246 -3.30 12.12 1.24
CA LYS A 246 -4.36 11.15 1.00
C LYS A 246 -5.17 11.58 -0.21
N PHE A 247 -5.14 10.76 -1.25
CA PHE A 247 -5.76 11.07 -2.53
C PHE A 247 -6.82 10.04 -2.88
N ARG A 248 -8.06 10.49 -3.05
CA ARG A 248 -9.17 9.68 -3.51
C ARG A 248 -10.20 10.60 -4.18
N LEU A 249 -10.38 10.47 -5.49
CA LEU A 249 -11.41 11.22 -6.19
C LEU A 249 -12.81 10.70 -5.84
N PRO A 250 -13.84 11.57 -5.85
CA PRO A 250 -15.21 11.17 -5.56
C PRO A 250 -15.76 10.14 -6.54
N TYR A 251 -16.64 9.26 -6.07
CA TYR A 251 -17.44 8.41 -6.96
C TYR A 251 -18.68 9.14 -7.46
N HIS A 252 -18.93 9.08 -8.77
CA HIS A 252 -20.08 9.74 -9.41
C HIS A 252 -21.23 8.79 -9.77
N SER A 253 -21.30 7.63 -9.10
CA SER A 253 -22.32 6.62 -9.40
C SER A 253 -23.73 7.19 -9.20
N GLY A 254 -24.46 7.40 -10.30
CA GLY A 254 -25.84 7.93 -10.28
C GLY A 254 -25.97 9.45 -10.42
N ALA A 255 -24.86 10.18 -10.61
CA ALA A 255 -24.93 11.60 -11.00
C ALA A 255 -25.41 11.74 -12.46
N PRO A 256 -26.15 12.80 -12.82
CA PRO A 256 -26.48 13.08 -14.21
C PRO A 256 -25.19 13.18 -15.02
N LEU A 257 -25.12 12.45 -16.14
CA LEU A 257 -24.00 12.54 -17.07
C LEU A 257 -23.95 13.98 -17.61
N VAL A 258 -23.00 14.78 -17.11
CA VAL A 258 -22.60 16.04 -17.73
C VAL A 258 -21.84 15.74 -19.02
N ALA A 259 -22.01 16.59 -20.04
CA ALA A 259 -21.46 16.37 -21.38
C ALA A 259 -19.92 16.15 -21.41
N GLU A 260 -19.19 16.68 -20.44
CA GLU A 260 -17.73 16.58 -20.34
C GLU A 260 -17.21 15.60 -19.27
N GLY A 261 -18.10 14.82 -18.65
CA GLY A 261 -17.78 13.92 -17.54
C GLY A 261 -17.45 14.65 -16.23
N PRO A 262 -17.50 13.96 -15.07
CA PRO A 262 -17.11 14.56 -13.80
C PRO A 262 -15.60 14.78 -13.70
N ARG A 263 -15.20 15.95 -13.21
CA ARG A 263 -13.79 16.35 -13.07
C ARG A 263 -13.54 17.06 -11.75
N THR A 264 -12.35 16.83 -11.19
CA THR A 264 -11.90 17.45 -9.95
C THR A 264 -10.62 18.24 -10.17
N GLU A 265 -10.62 19.54 -9.85
CA GLU A 265 -9.39 20.35 -9.82
C GLU A 265 -8.67 20.14 -8.49
N TYR A 266 -7.39 19.76 -8.56
CA TYR A 266 -6.58 19.51 -7.37
C TYR A 266 -5.09 19.75 -7.66
N LEU A 267 -4.19 19.53 -6.69
CA LEU A 267 -2.74 19.62 -6.90
C LEU A 267 -2.25 18.59 -7.94
N ASP A 268 -1.30 18.98 -8.80
CA ASP A 268 -0.59 18.04 -9.68
C ASP A 268 0.54 17.35 -8.92
N GLY A 269 0.90 16.14 -9.34
CA GLY A 269 1.94 15.36 -8.71
C GLY A 269 1.95 13.90 -9.13
N THR A 270 2.78 13.12 -8.45
CA THR A 270 2.93 11.69 -8.70
C THR A 270 1.97 10.91 -7.82
N ILE A 271 1.09 10.12 -8.42
CA ILE A 271 0.16 9.24 -7.69
C ILE A 271 0.84 7.91 -7.43
N TYR A 272 1.05 7.56 -6.17
CA TYR A 272 1.61 6.28 -5.75
C TYR A 272 0.51 5.26 -5.47
N LEU A 273 0.66 4.08 -6.08
CA LEU A 273 -0.28 2.98 -5.97
C LEU A 273 -0.22 2.35 -4.57
N PRO A 274 -1.36 2.01 -3.96
CA PRO A 274 -1.40 1.53 -2.58
C PRO A 274 -0.80 0.12 -2.46
N VAL A 275 0.03 -0.08 -1.44
CA VAL A 275 0.52 -1.41 -1.01
C VAL A 275 -0.27 -1.85 0.21
N TRP A 276 -0.80 -3.07 0.21
CA TRP A 276 -1.67 -3.60 1.28
C TRP A 276 -2.92 -2.74 1.56
N GLY A 277 -3.39 -2.00 0.55
CA GLY A 277 -4.64 -1.25 0.60
C GLY A 277 -5.89 -2.15 0.59
N PRO A 278 -7.08 -1.62 0.91
CA PRO A 278 -8.32 -2.38 0.76
C PRO A 278 -8.47 -2.95 -0.68
N PRO A 279 -9.09 -4.13 -0.89
CA PRO A 279 -9.10 -4.80 -2.20
C PRO A 279 -9.81 -4.05 -3.33
N THR A 280 -10.68 -3.09 -3.01
CA THR A 280 -11.45 -2.28 -3.96
C THR A 280 -11.20 -0.79 -3.77
N THR A 281 -10.02 -0.43 -3.25
CA THR A 281 -9.70 0.96 -2.92
C THR A 281 -9.38 1.78 -4.17
N THR A 282 -9.91 2.99 -4.26
CA THR A 282 -9.43 4.06 -5.14
C THR A 282 -8.57 5.07 -4.39
N GLU A 283 -8.33 4.85 -3.09
CA GLU A 283 -7.38 5.65 -2.32
C GLU A 283 -5.94 5.33 -2.73
N ALA A 284 -5.18 6.37 -3.02
CA ALA A 284 -3.76 6.39 -3.33
C ALA A 284 -3.06 7.49 -2.51
N ARG A 285 -1.75 7.67 -2.75
CA ARG A 285 -0.98 8.78 -2.17
C ARG A 285 -0.53 9.71 -3.28
N LEU A 286 -0.95 10.98 -3.23
CA LEU A 286 -0.45 12.00 -4.14
C LEU A 286 0.79 12.65 -3.52
N VAL A 287 1.91 12.58 -4.23
CA VAL A 287 3.15 13.25 -3.86
C VAL A 287 3.35 14.48 -4.74
N THR A 288 3.41 15.67 -4.14
CA THR A 288 3.38 16.96 -4.85
C THR A 288 4.33 17.98 -4.22
N ASP A 289 4.84 18.89 -5.04
CA ASP A 289 5.55 20.11 -4.59
C ASP A 289 4.60 21.28 -4.28
N GLY A 290 3.30 21.12 -4.58
CA GLY A 290 2.27 22.12 -4.36
C GLY A 290 2.32 23.32 -5.30
N LEU A 291 3.12 23.30 -6.37
CA LEU A 291 3.34 24.45 -7.25
C LEU A 291 2.31 24.57 -8.37
N SER A 292 1.69 23.46 -8.77
CA SER A 292 0.75 23.42 -9.89
C SER A 292 -0.51 22.62 -9.57
N GLY A 293 -1.58 22.97 -10.28
CA GLY A 293 -2.85 22.26 -10.24
C GLY A 293 -3.06 21.40 -11.49
N ARG A 294 -3.92 20.40 -11.37
CA ARG A 294 -4.37 19.52 -12.44
C ARG A 294 -5.88 19.34 -12.33
N LEU A 295 -6.53 19.36 -13.49
CA LEU A 295 -7.91 18.90 -13.63
C LEU A 295 -7.90 17.40 -13.89
N TYR A 296 -8.36 16.63 -12.91
CA TYR A 296 -8.47 15.18 -12.98
C TYR A 296 -9.79 14.76 -13.60
N ASP A 297 -9.77 13.74 -14.44
CA ASP A 297 -10.97 13.03 -14.90
C ASP A 297 -11.28 11.93 -13.89
N ASP A 298 -12.42 12.06 -13.21
CA ASP A 298 -12.76 11.19 -12.08
C ASP A 298 -13.10 9.77 -12.57
N VAL A 299 -13.66 9.64 -13.78
CA VAL A 299 -13.99 8.35 -14.40
C VAL A 299 -12.72 7.65 -14.88
N GLU A 300 -11.81 8.39 -15.51
CA GLU A 300 -10.52 7.85 -15.90
C GLU A 300 -9.76 7.29 -14.70
N TYR A 301 -9.67 8.06 -13.61
CA TYR A 301 -9.01 7.63 -12.39
C TYR A 301 -9.69 6.40 -11.76
N GLU A 302 -11.03 6.38 -11.71
CA GLU A 302 -11.79 5.23 -11.22
C GLU A 302 -11.46 3.97 -12.01
N GLU A 303 -11.50 4.03 -13.34
CA GLU A 303 -11.24 2.88 -14.22
C GLU A 303 -9.78 2.43 -14.19
N GLN A 304 -8.84 3.36 -14.03
CA GLN A 304 -7.42 3.06 -13.83
C GLN A 304 -7.18 2.31 -12.51
N MET A 305 -7.77 2.80 -11.42
CA MET A 305 -7.68 2.13 -10.13
C MET A 305 -8.45 0.81 -10.10
N PHE A 306 -9.51 0.69 -10.89
CA PHE A 306 -10.23 -0.57 -11.07
C PHE A 306 -9.37 -1.60 -11.82
N TYR A 307 -8.72 -1.21 -12.91
CA TYR A 307 -7.74 -2.05 -13.61
C TYR A 307 -6.62 -2.46 -12.66
N PHE A 308 -6.05 -1.50 -11.91
CA PHE A 308 -5.01 -1.79 -10.94
C PHE A 308 -5.45 -2.89 -9.96
N ASN A 309 -6.62 -2.75 -9.32
CA ASN A 309 -7.08 -3.72 -8.32
C ASN A 309 -7.48 -5.09 -8.89
N THR A 310 -7.81 -5.19 -10.17
CA THR A 310 -8.33 -6.43 -10.80
C THR A 310 -7.34 -7.12 -11.72
N VAL A 311 -6.29 -6.43 -12.14
CA VAL A 311 -5.27 -6.93 -13.06
C VAL A 311 -3.88 -6.72 -12.46
N THR A 312 -3.40 -5.47 -12.39
CA THR A 312 -2.03 -5.15 -11.98
C THR A 312 -1.69 -5.72 -10.61
N ARG A 313 -2.58 -5.58 -9.63
CA ARG A 313 -2.35 -5.98 -8.23
C ARG A 313 -2.40 -7.48 -8.01
N VAL A 314 -3.08 -8.21 -8.89
CA VAL A 314 -3.25 -9.67 -8.79
C VAL A 314 -2.30 -10.42 -9.72
N LYS A 315 -1.49 -9.71 -10.52
CA LYS A 315 -0.42 -10.26 -11.35
C LYS A 315 0.75 -10.80 -10.52
N ARG A 316 1.55 -11.68 -11.12
CA ARG A 316 2.82 -12.18 -10.59
C ARG A 316 3.99 -11.22 -10.86
N TYR A 317 4.83 -11.02 -9.86
CA TYR A 317 6.03 -10.18 -9.95
C TYR A 317 7.24 -10.86 -9.34
N HIS A 318 8.42 -10.50 -9.84
CA HIS A 318 9.67 -10.84 -9.18
C HIS A 318 9.73 -10.22 -7.78
N THR A 319 10.16 -11.03 -6.80
CA THR A 319 10.41 -10.61 -5.43
C THR A 319 11.72 -11.26 -4.96
N PRO A 320 12.57 -10.60 -4.17
CA PRO A 320 13.82 -11.18 -3.67
C PRO A 320 13.60 -12.27 -2.61
N MET A 321 12.40 -12.36 -2.01
CA MET A 321 12.09 -13.38 -1.02
C MET A 321 10.60 -13.74 -0.97
N VAL A 322 10.35 -14.97 -0.53
CA VAL A 322 9.02 -15.55 -0.28
C VAL A 322 9.01 -16.28 1.08
N GLY A 323 7.83 -16.64 1.57
CA GLY A 323 7.66 -17.25 2.90
C GLY A 323 7.27 -16.23 3.97
N ASN A 324 6.90 -16.69 5.17
CA ASN A 324 6.24 -15.87 6.19
C ASN A 324 5.06 -15.02 5.63
N GLY A 325 4.34 -15.60 4.67
CA GLY A 325 3.21 -14.95 4.01
C GLY A 325 3.58 -13.98 2.87
N LEU A 326 4.86 -13.79 2.56
CA LEU A 326 5.28 -13.21 1.29
C LEU A 326 5.09 -14.22 0.15
N CYS A 327 4.64 -13.72 -0.98
CA CYS A 327 4.45 -14.46 -2.22
C CYS A 327 4.89 -13.60 -3.41
N GLU A 328 4.74 -14.09 -4.64
CA GLU A 328 5.09 -13.35 -5.85
C GLU A 328 3.98 -12.37 -6.29
N SER A 329 3.21 -11.83 -5.34
CA SER A 329 2.16 -10.86 -5.64
C SER A 329 2.68 -9.43 -5.70
N TYR A 330 1.88 -8.53 -6.28
CA TYR A 330 2.16 -7.10 -6.30
C TYR A 330 2.49 -6.53 -4.91
N ASP A 331 1.66 -6.80 -3.90
CA ASP A 331 1.82 -6.18 -2.58
C ASP A 331 3.12 -6.65 -1.90
N SER A 332 3.49 -7.93 -2.07
CA SER A 332 4.74 -8.49 -1.56
C SER A 332 5.96 -7.92 -2.30
N ALA A 333 5.91 -7.90 -3.63
CA ALA A 333 7.01 -7.40 -4.45
C ALA A 333 7.21 -5.88 -4.32
N ALA A 334 6.13 -5.11 -4.25
CA ALA A 334 6.16 -3.67 -4.01
C ALA A 334 6.76 -3.34 -2.64
N GLU A 335 6.39 -4.11 -1.61
CA GLU A 335 7.00 -3.96 -0.29
C GLU A 335 8.51 -4.21 -0.34
N MET A 336 8.94 -5.32 -0.92
CA MET A 336 10.38 -5.62 -1.02
C MET A 336 11.13 -4.52 -1.76
N ARG A 337 10.58 -4.03 -2.87
CA ARG A 337 11.16 -2.93 -3.64
C ARG A 337 11.31 -1.66 -2.80
N ILE A 338 10.32 -1.31 -1.97
CA ILE A 338 10.38 -0.14 -1.08
C ILE A 338 11.50 -0.31 -0.04
N LEU A 339 11.60 -1.49 0.57
CA LEU A 339 12.60 -1.76 1.60
C LEU A 339 14.03 -1.83 1.03
N GLU A 340 14.20 -2.41 -0.16
CA GLU A 340 15.48 -2.39 -0.88
C GLU A 340 15.90 -0.96 -1.24
N ALA A 341 14.96 -0.14 -1.73
CA ALA A 341 15.22 1.26 -2.04
C ALA A 341 15.64 2.05 -0.80
N TYR A 342 15.00 1.81 0.35
CA TYR A 342 15.40 2.42 1.62
C TYR A 342 16.81 2.00 2.02
N LEU A 343 17.11 0.70 2.03
CA LEU A 343 18.44 0.17 2.39
C LEU A 343 19.56 0.67 1.47
N ALA A 344 19.26 0.94 0.20
CA ALA A 344 20.20 1.52 -0.77
C ALA A 344 20.31 3.05 -0.67
N SER A 345 19.43 3.71 0.09
CA SER A 345 19.37 5.16 0.16
C SER A 345 20.39 5.76 1.13
N PRO A 346 20.82 7.03 0.94
CA PRO A 346 21.66 7.73 1.90
C PRO A 346 21.00 7.98 3.27
N ALA A 347 19.68 7.81 3.37
CA ALA A 347 18.94 7.96 4.62
C ALA A 347 19.09 6.74 5.52
N ALA A 348 19.39 5.55 4.96
CA ALA A 348 19.62 4.36 5.74
C ALA A 348 20.98 4.46 6.48
N PRO A 349 21.02 4.11 7.78
CA PRO A 349 22.27 3.87 8.48
C PRO A 349 23.20 2.90 7.74
N ALA A 350 24.50 3.03 7.97
CA ALA A 350 25.47 2.03 7.54
C ALA A 350 25.07 0.64 8.06
N ALA A 351 25.49 -0.42 7.36
CA ALA A 351 25.03 -1.79 7.62
C ALA A 351 25.12 -2.21 9.09
N ASP A 352 26.19 -1.86 9.81
CA ASP A 352 26.35 -2.22 11.22
C ASP A 352 25.39 -1.43 12.13
N GLY A 353 25.20 -0.14 11.87
CA GLY A 353 24.19 0.67 12.57
C GLY A 353 22.76 0.18 12.28
N MET A 354 22.50 -0.29 11.07
CA MET A 354 21.21 -0.91 10.73
C MET A 354 21.00 -2.22 11.49
N ARG A 355 22.03 -3.06 11.63
CA ARG A 355 21.94 -4.31 12.43
C ARG A 355 21.64 -4.02 13.89
N GLU A 356 22.30 -3.02 14.47
CA GLU A 356 22.04 -2.59 15.84
C GLU A 356 20.59 -2.11 16.02
N LEU A 357 20.12 -1.27 15.09
CA LEU A 357 18.76 -0.72 15.07
C LEU A 357 17.68 -1.81 14.96
N LEU A 358 17.89 -2.79 14.08
CA LEU A 358 16.93 -3.89 13.87
C LEU A 358 17.00 -4.96 14.98
N GLY A 359 18.08 -4.97 15.76
CA GLY A 359 18.38 -5.98 16.77
C GLY A 359 18.70 -7.35 16.17
N PRO A 360 18.75 -8.42 16.98
CA PRO A 360 18.88 -9.79 16.50
C PRO A 360 17.63 -10.16 15.69
N GLY A 361 17.66 -9.87 14.39
CA GLY A 361 16.63 -10.28 13.45
C GLY A 361 16.65 -11.79 13.25
N PRO A 362 15.59 -12.37 12.65
CA PRO A 362 15.53 -13.79 12.36
C PRO A 362 16.44 -14.18 11.17
N GLN A 363 17.71 -13.73 11.17
CA GLN A 363 18.73 -14.23 10.23
C GLN A 363 18.81 -15.76 10.32
N ALA A 364 18.57 -16.33 11.51
CA ALA A 364 18.48 -17.77 11.74
C ALA A 364 17.24 -18.46 11.11
N ALA A 365 16.28 -17.72 10.56
CA ALA A 365 15.06 -18.27 9.94
C ALA A 365 15.02 -18.11 8.41
N PHE A 366 16.06 -17.54 7.80
CA PHE A 366 16.19 -17.50 6.34
C PHE A 366 16.87 -18.77 5.85
N VAL A 367 16.30 -19.41 4.83
CA VAL A 367 16.84 -20.63 4.21
C VAL A 367 17.48 -20.26 2.86
N GLY A 368 18.79 -20.44 2.73
CA GLY A 368 19.56 -20.18 1.51
C GLY A 368 20.47 -18.94 1.57
N GLU A 369 20.95 -18.47 0.41
CA GLU A 369 21.70 -17.22 0.31
C GLU A 369 20.81 -16.03 0.69
N VAL A 370 21.28 -15.20 1.62
CA VAL A 370 20.46 -14.17 2.24
C VAL A 370 20.50 -12.88 1.40
N PRO A 371 19.36 -12.42 0.84
CA PRO A 371 19.30 -11.17 0.09
C PRO A 371 19.79 -9.98 0.92
N GLY A 372 20.58 -9.10 0.31
CA GLY A 372 21.03 -7.85 0.94
C GLY A 372 21.85 -8.05 2.23
N GLY A 373 22.62 -9.15 2.34
CA GLY A 373 23.50 -9.40 3.49
C GLY A 373 22.75 -9.58 4.83
N GLY A 374 21.48 -9.99 4.77
CA GLY A 374 20.63 -10.24 5.95
C GLY A 374 19.88 -9.03 6.49
N LEU A 375 20.09 -7.83 5.93
CA LEU A 375 19.38 -6.62 6.35
C LEU A 375 17.93 -6.61 5.88
N LEU A 376 17.67 -7.01 4.63
CA LEU A 376 16.32 -6.99 4.05
C LEU A 376 15.35 -7.92 4.80
N PRO A 377 15.69 -9.20 5.08
CA PRO A 377 14.83 -10.06 5.90
C PRO A 377 14.64 -9.55 7.33
N ALA A 378 15.67 -8.95 7.93
CA ALA A 378 15.59 -8.40 9.29
C ALA A 378 14.66 -7.18 9.33
N LEU A 379 14.77 -6.29 8.35
CA LEU A 379 13.93 -5.10 8.20
C LEU A 379 12.47 -5.50 7.96
N PHE A 380 12.21 -6.44 7.05
CA PHE A 380 10.87 -7.00 6.82
C PHE A 380 10.26 -7.57 8.12
N ALA A 381 11.03 -8.36 8.86
CA ALA A 381 10.56 -8.97 10.10
C ALA A 381 10.26 -7.92 11.18
N ARG A 382 11.11 -6.90 11.31
CA ARG A 382 10.89 -5.78 12.24
C ARG A 382 9.64 -5.00 11.86
N LEU A 383 9.52 -4.62 10.58
CA LEU A 383 8.35 -3.92 10.05
C LEU A 383 7.05 -4.69 10.34
N GLY A 384 7.05 -6.01 10.17
CA GLY A 384 5.95 -6.87 10.60
C GLY A 384 5.54 -6.71 12.06
N ARG A 385 6.51 -6.69 12.98
CA ARG A 385 6.22 -6.51 14.42
C ARG A 385 5.65 -5.12 14.74
N GLU A 386 6.19 -4.08 14.10
CA GLU A 386 5.81 -2.69 14.37
C GLU A 386 4.52 -2.24 13.64
N SER A 387 4.05 -3.01 12.65
CA SER A 387 2.86 -2.67 11.84
C SER A 387 1.71 -3.67 11.94
N SER A 388 1.88 -4.80 12.62
CA SER A 388 0.83 -5.82 12.79
C SER A 388 0.27 -5.81 14.20
N ALA A 389 -1.02 -5.45 14.33
CA ALA A 389 -1.74 -5.33 15.61
C ALA A 389 -1.78 -6.61 16.50
N ARG A 390 -1.26 -7.77 16.03
CA ARG A 390 -1.26 -9.06 16.76
C ARG A 390 -0.06 -9.96 16.46
N GLY A 391 1.02 -9.45 15.88
CA GLY A 391 2.20 -10.27 15.51
C GLY A 391 1.91 -11.40 14.50
N ARG A 392 0.75 -11.39 13.83
CA ARG A 392 0.40 -12.36 12.78
C ARG A 392 1.05 -11.94 11.47
N HIS A 393 1.87 -12.83 10.91
CA HIS A 393 2.44 -12.68 9.57
C HIS A 393 1.35 -12.93 8.49
N LEU A 394 1.63 -12.44 7.29
CA LEU A 394 0.73 -12.22 6.14
C LEU A 394 -0.03 -13.49 5.68
N LEU A 395 -1.07 -13.90 6.39
CA LEU A 395 -1.89 -15.06 5.98
C LEU A 395 -3.24 -14.58 5.44
N THR A 396 -3.51 -14.86 4.16
CA THR A 396 -4.86 -14.70 3.58
C THR A 396 -5.73 -15.84 4.08
N ILE A 397 -6.78 -15.50 4.82
CA ILE A 397 -7.82 -16.46 5.20
C ILE A 397 -8.88 -16.45 4.10
N LEU A 398 -9.21 -17.62 3.57
CA LEU A 398 -10.34 -17.79 2.66
C LEU A 398 -11.66 -17.83 3.43
N PRO A 399 -12.77 -17.40 2.81
CA PRO A 399 -14.10 -17.71 3.32
C PRO A 399 -14.26 -19.21 3.54
N ALA A 400 -15.06 -19.59 4.54
CA ALA A 400 -15.31 -20.99 4.87
C ALA A 400 -16.14 -21.71 3.79
N GLU A 401 -16.85 -20.95 2.95
CA GLU A 401 -17.73 -21.42 1.87
C GLU A 401 -17.09 -21.23 0.50
#